data_AF-A0A1H6FNL7-F1
#
_entry.id   AF-A0A1H6FNL7-F1
#
_cell.length_a   1.000
_cell.length_b   1.000
_cell.length_c   1.000
_cell.angle_alpha   90.00
_cell.angle_beta   90.00
_cell.angle_gamma   90.00
#
_symmetry.space_group_name_H-M   'P 1'
#
loop_
_entity.id
_entity.type
_entity.pdbx_description
1 polymer ?
#
loop_
_entity_poly.entity_id
_entity_poly.type
_entity_poly.pdbx_seq_one_letter_code
_entity_poly.pdbx_strand_id
1 'polypeptide(L)' 'MKLAELRSVDVGFHGGQVLTLRLSEEERSALVDAVRAAGEGRSLHTVRSPDAEVVLDLARVAYVRCELEEQRVGF' A
#
# COMPACT_ATOMS: atom_id res chain seq x y z
N MET A 1 -11.95 -12.55 -18.22
CA MET A 1 -11.68 -11.67 -17.06
C MET A 1 -10.29 -12.02 -16.57
N LYS A 2 -9.31 -11.13 -16.70
CA LYS A 2 -7.96 -11.35 -16.16
C LYS A 2 -8.11 -11.23 -14.64
N LEU A 3 -7.73 -12.25 -13.86
CA LEU A 3 -7.59 -12.08 -12.42
C LEU A 3 -6.59 -10.94 -12.21
N ALA A 4 -7.00 -9.85 -11.55
CA ALA A 4 -6.08 -8.80 -11.20
C ALA A 4 -4.99 -9.43 -10.31
N GLU A 5 -3.72 -9.33 -10.72
CA GLU A 5 -2.63 -9.86 -9.93
C GLU A 5 -2.54 -9.07 -8.63
N LEU A 6 -2.84 -9.73 -7.51
CA LEU A 6 -2.72 -9.14 -6.18
C LEU A 6 -1.28 -9.27 -5.72
N ARG A 7 -0.73 -8.17 -5.19
CA ARG A 7 0.62 -8.16 -4.61
C ARG A 7 0.57 -7.76 -3.15
N SER A 8 1.49 -8.32 -2.39
CA SER A 8 1.70 -7.94 -1.00
C SER A 8 2.25 -6.51 -0.94
N VAL A 9 1.64 -5.69 -0.10
CA VAL A 9 2.04 -4.32 0.18
C VAL A 9 2.07 -4.15 1.69
N ASP A 10 3.18 -3.64 2.22
CA ASP A 10 3.30 -3.31 3.63
C ASP A 10 3.16 -1.80 3.85
N VAL A 11 2.28 -1.43 4.79
CA VAL A 11 2.12 -0.06 5.28
C VAL A 11 2.72 0.01 6.67
N GLY A 12 3.82 0.74 6.82
CA GLY A 12 4.48 0.99 8.10
C GLY A 12 4.03 2.30 8.73
N PHE A 13 3.83 2.31 10.05
CA PHE A 13 3.36 3.49 10.79
C PHE A 13 4.42 4.04 11.74
N HIS A 14 4.33 5.35 12.02
CA HIS A 14 5.07 6.00 13.12
C HIS A 14 4.64 5.36 14.46
N GLY A 15 5.41 4.38 14.93
CA GLY A 15 5.06 3.51 16.06
C GLY A 15 5.54 2.06 15.88
N GLY A 16 6.04 1.71 14.68
CA GLY A 16 6.64 0.40 14.40
C GLY A 16 5.65 -0.70 14.04
N GLN A 17 4.35 -0.40 14.05
CA GLN A 17 3.32 -1.28 13.53
C GLN A 17 3.41 -1.37 12.00
N VAL A 18 3.11 -2.55 11.47
CA VAL A 18 3.06 -2.82 10.03
C VAL A 18 1.74 -3.52 9.71
N LEU A 19 1.04 -3.01 8.69
CA LEU A 19 -0.14 -3.64 8.11
C LEU A 19 0.22 -4.19 6.73
N THR A 20 0.09 -5.50 6.55
CA THR A 20 0.27 -6.15 5.24
C THR A 20 -1.08 -6.34 4.56
N LEU A 21 -1.19 -5.90 3.31
CA LEU A 21 -2.39 -5.99 2.48
C LEU A 21 -2.08 -6.66 1.14
N ARG A 22 -3.08 -7.33 0.56
CA ARG A 22 -3.02 -7.85 -0.82
C ARG A 22 -3.82 -6.92 -1.73
N LEU A 23 -3.13 -6.14 -2.55
CA LEU A 23 -3.74 -5.08 -3.35
C LEU A 23 -3.58 -5.36 -4.84
N SER A 24 -4.57 -4.93 -5.63
CA SER A 24 -4.40 -4.84 -7.08
C SER A 24 -3.40 -3.74 -7.43
N GLU A 25 -2.93 -3.73 -8.68
CA GLU A 25 -2.05 -2.67 -9.17
C GLU A 25 -2.68 -1.28 -9.06
N GLU A 26 -3.97 -1.18 -9.37
CA GLU A 26 -4.73 0.07 -9.32
C GLU A 26 -4.82 0.60 -7.89
N GLU A 27 -5.20 -0.25 -6.94
CA GLU A 27 -5.34 0.14 -5.53
C GLU A 27 -3.98 0.47 -4.90
N ARG A 28 -2.94 -0.30 -5.24
CA ARG A 28 -1.57 -0.01 -4.83
C ARG A 28 -1.11 1.36 -5.34
N SER A 29 -1.36 1.66 -6.62
CA SER A 29 -0.99 2.97 -7.19
C SER A 29 -1.74 4.10 -6.49
N ALA A 30 -3.04 3.94 -6.27
CA ALA A 30 -3.87 4.93 -5.58
C ALA A 30 -3.37 5.20 -4.16
N LEU A 31 -3.00 4.16 -3.39
CA LEU A 31 -2.42 4.30 -2.06
C LEU A 31 -1.08 5.07 -2.09
N VAL A 32 -0.18 4.71 -3.01
CA VAL A 32 1.13 5.38 -3.14
C VAL A 32 0.96 6.85 -3.48
N ASP A 33 0.07 7.18 -4.41
CA ASP A 33 -0.18 8.57 -4.80
C ASP A 33 -0.86 9.36 -3.68
N ALA A 34 -1.79 8.75 -2.94
CA ALA A 34 -2.40 9.36 -1.77
C ALA A 34 -1.37 9.66 -0.67
N VAL A 35 -0.42 8.75 -0.41
CA VAL A 35 0.69 8.97 0.54
C VAL A 35 1.60 10.10 0.08
N ARG A 36 1.93 10.17 -1.22
CA ARG A 36 2.75 11.27 -1.77
C ARG A 36 2.06 12.63 -1.69
N ALA A 37 0.74 12.65 -1.84
CA ALA A 37 -0.07 13.86 -1.74
C ALA A 37 -0.40 14.25 -0.29
N ALA A 38 -0.20 13.35 0.68
CA ALA A 38 -0.46 13.62 2.08
C ALA A 38 0.53 14.68 2.61
N GLY A 39 -0.01 15.77 3.15
CA GLY A 39 0.77 16.82 3.81
C GLY A 39 0.72 16.71 5.33
N GLU A 40 1.19 17.76 6.01
CA GLU A 40 1.12 17.89 7.46
C GLU A 40 -0.34 18.19 7.88
N GLY A 41 -1.10 17.16 8.26
CA GLY A 41 -2.48 17.29 8.70
C GLY A 41 -3.25 15.98 8.58
N ARG A 42 -4.48 15.94 9.13
CA ARG A 42 -5.31 14.74 9.06
C ARG A 42 -5.61 14.39 7.59
N SER A 43 -5.11 13.25 7.14
CA SER A 43 -5.26 12.77 5.77
C SER A 43 -5.72 11.33 5.81
N LEU A 44 -7.02 11.08 5.57
CA LEU A 44 -7.59 9.74 5.61
C LEU A 44 -7.68 9.16 4.20
N HIS A 45 -7.35 7.89 4.06
CA HIS A 45 -7.48 7.16 2.80
C HIS A 45 -8.05 5.76 3.03
N THR A 46 -9.05 5.39 2.26
CA THR A 46 -9.65 4.06 2.30
C THR A 46 -8.94 3.16 1.30
N VAL A 47 -8.41 2.04 1.76
CA VAL A 47 -7.82 0.98 0.94
C VAL A 47 -8.76 -0.22 0.92
N ARG A 48 -9.04 -0.74 -0.27
CA ARG A 48 -9.85 -1.94 -0.49
C ARG A 48 -8.99 -3.11 -0.95
N SER A 49 -9.01 -4.17 -0.16
CA SER A 49 -8.47 -5.48 -0.53
C SER A 49 -9.62 -6.49 -0.61
N PRO A 50 -9.42 -7.66 -1.24
CA PRO A 50 -10.41 -8.73 -1.22
C PRO A 50 -10.74 -9.23 0.20
N ASP A 51 -9.81 -9.06 1.13
CA ASP A 51 -9.91 -9.59 2.50
C ASP A 51 -10.54 -8.58 3.47
N ALA A 52 -10.41 -7.27 3.19
CA ALA A 52 -10.89 -6.19 4.05
C ALA A 52 -10.91 -4.82 3.36
N GLU A 53 -11.76 -3.92 3.86
CA GLU A 53 -11.66 -2.47 3.67
C GLU A 53 -10.99 -1.85 4.92
N VAL A 54 -9.97 -1.01 4.72
CA VAL A 54 -9.19 -0.39 5.79
C VAL A 54 -9.15 1.12 5.59
N VAL A 55 -9.39 1.88 6.65
CA VAL A 55 -9.20 3.34 6.67
C VAL A 55 -7.85 3.66 7.30
N LEU A 56 -6.95 4.26 6.54
CA LEU A 56 -5.60 4.65 6.94
C LEU A 56 -5.55 6.15 7.27
N ASP A 57 -4.88 6.48 8.38
CA ASP A 57 -4.41 7.84 8.63
C ASP A 57 -3.02 8.02 8.01
N LEU A 58 -2.98 8.65 6.82
CA LEU A 58 -1.77 8.86 6.04
C LEU A 58 -0.78 9.79 6.75
N ALA A 59 -1.24 10.66 7.65
CA ALA A 59 -0.36 11.48 8.49
C ALA A 59 0.52 10.64 9.43
N ARG A 60 0.15 9.37 9.63
CA ARG A 60 0.88 8.42 10.47
C ARG A 60 1.63 7.36 9.67
N VAL A 61 1.51 7.35 8.35
CA VAL A 61 2.22 6.40 7.49
C VAL A 61 3.67 6.85 7.34
N ALA A 62 4.58 6.00 7.79
CA ALA A 62 6.02 6.22 7.68
C ALA A 62 6.57 5.71 6.33
N TYR A 63 6.03 4.62 5.80
CA TYR A 63 6.39 4.09 4.50
C TYR A 63 5.31 3.19 3.91
N VAL A 64 5.36 3.03 2.59
CA VAL A 64 4.68 1.96 1.85
C VAL A 64 5.76 1.16 1.12
N ARG A 65 5.82 -0.15 1.37
CA ARG A 65 6.74 -1.07 0.69
C ARG A 65 5.96 -1.93 -0.28
N CYS A 66 6.31 -1.79 -1.56
CA CYS A 66 5.82 -2.65 -2.64
C CYS A 66 6.93 -3.64 -2.99
N GLU A 67 6.60 -4.92 -3.09
CA GLU A 67 7.54 -5.90 -3.66
C GLU A 67 7.87 -5.49 -5.11
N LEU A 68 9.15 -5.25 -5.38
CA LEU A 68 9.66 -5.21 -6.74
C LEU A 68 9.68 -6.66 -7.24
N GLU A 69 9.28 -6.91 -8.49
CA GLU A 69 9.51 -8.22 -9.08
C GLU A 69 10.98 -8.56 -8.94
N GLU A 70 11.28 -9.77 -8.44
CA GLU A 70 12.64 -10.29 -8.46
C GLU A 70 13.17 -10.18 -9.89
N GLN A 71 14.10 -9.26 -10.14
CA GLN A 71 14.96 -9.33 -11.30
C GLN A 71 15.82 -10.57 -11.13
N ARG A 72 15.32 -11.73 -11.57
CA ARG A 72 16.14 -12.92 -11.73
C ARG A 72 17.12 -12.66 -12.87
N VAL A 73 18.31 -12.17 -12.53
CA VAL A 73 19.46 -12.26 -13.44
C VAL A 73 19.89 -13.72 -13.41
N GLY A 74 19.50 -14.49 -14.42
CA GLY A 74 19.99 -15.85 -14.62
C GLY A 74 21.47 -15.79 -15.02
N PHE A 75 22.30 -16.62 -14.38
CA PHE A 75 23.61 -17.00 -14.88
C PHE A 75 23.48 -18.30 -15.66
#